data_AF-R7FSM6-F1
#
_entry.id   AF-R7FSM6-F1
#
_cell.length_a   1.000
_cell.length_b   1.000
_cell.length_c   1.000
_cell.angle_alpha   90.00
_cell.angle_beta   90.00
_cell.angle_gamma   90.00
#
_symmetry.space_group_name_H-M   'P 1'
#
loop_
_entity.id
_entity.type
_entity.pdbx_description
1 polymer ?
#
loop_
_entity_poly.entity_id
_entity_poly.type
_entity_poly.pdbx_seq_one_letter_code
_entity_poly.pdbx_strand_id
1 'polypeptide(L)' 'MKYSHNVIIAGESLYLCSEDAPDYVEKLATELTRRINTTMLSGADVSKTAAAIVCALDLLDENVKLKSILKENANVGK' A
#
# COMPACT_ATOMS: atom_id res chain seq x y z
N MET A 1 12.26 -17.60 1.58
CA MET A 1 11.83 -18.20 2.87
C MET A 1 10.57 -17.47 3.26
N LYS A 2 9.47 -18.16 3.61
CA LYS A 2 8.20 -17.50 3.95
C LYS A 2 8.22 -17.06 5.41
N TYR A 3 8.02 -15.78 5.64
CA TYR A 3 7.82 -15.19 6.95
C TYR A 3 6.32 -15.15 7.28
N SER A 4 6.01 -15.22 8.56
CA SER A 4 4.68 -14.97 9.09
C SER A 4 4.69 -13.62 9.79
N HIS A 5 3.76 -12.76 9.44
CA HIS A 5 3.68 -11.40 9.95
C HIS A 5 2.34 -11.21 10.65
N ASN A 6 2.40 -10.59 11.83
CA ASN A 6 1.23 -10.04 12.49
C ASN A 6 1.38 -8.53 12.50
N VAL A 7 0.58 -7.85 11.69
CA VAL A 7 0.65 -6.40 11.48
C VAL A 7 -0.66 -5.75 11.88
N ILE A 8 -0.58 -4.48 12.27
CA ILE A 8 -1.77 -3.66 12.55
C ILE A 8 -1.91 -2.66 11.42
N ILE A 9 -3.06 -2.67 10.74
CA ILE A 9 -3.37 -1.75 9.64
C ILE A 9 -4.65 -1.00 9.98
N ALA A 10 -4.56 0.32 10.14
CA ALA A 10 -5.69 1.18 10.51
C ALA A 10 -6.49 0.65 11.72
N GLY A 11 -5.79 0.07 12.70
CA GLY A 11 -6.37 -0.50 13.93
C GLY A 11 -6.87 -1.94 13.81
N GLU A 12 -6.80 -2.56 12.64
CA GLU A 12 -7.14 -3.98 12.44
C GLU A 12 -5.88 -4.85 12.53
N SER A 13 -5.91 -5.92 13.31
CA SER A 13 -4.82 -6.91 13.35
C SER A 13 -4.98 -7.91 12.22
N LEU A 14 -3.94 -8.09 11.43
CA LEU A 14 -3.93 -8.96 10.26
C LEU A 14 -2.75 -9.92 10.34
N TYR A 15 -3.03 -11.17 10.04
CA TYR A 15 -2.02 -12.21 9.89
C TYR A 15 -1.80 -12.49 8.41
N LEU A 16 -0.56 -12.36 7.95
CA LEU A 16 -0.19 -12.59 6.55
C LEU A 16 1.13 -13.35 6.44
N CYS A 17 1.24 -14.14 5.37
CA CYS A 17 2.46 -14.88 5.05
C CYS A 17 3.05 -14.32 3.75
N SER A 18 4.28 -13.83 3.81
CA SER A 18 5.00 -13.23 2.68
C SER A 18 6.45 -13.73 2.64
N GLU A 19 7.11 -13.62 1.49
CA GLU A 19 8.57 -13.81 1.37
C GLU A 19 9.36 -12.54 1.72
N ASP A 20 8.66 -11.43 1.89
CA ASP A 20 9.24 -10.14 2.22
C ASP A 20 9.76 -10.09 3.66
N ALA A 21 10.81 -9.31 3.88
CA ALA A 21 11.39 -9.14 5.21
C ALA A 21 10.38 -8.49 6.19
N PRO A 22 10.34 -8.92 7.47
CA PRO A 22 9.41 -8.36 8.46
C PRO A 22 9.44 -6.83 8.56
N ASP A 23 10.63 -6.22 8.59
CA ASP A 23 10.79 -4.76 8.66
C ASP A 23 10.20 -4.03 7.45
N TYR A 24 10.25 -4.66 6.27
CA TYR A 24 9.67 -4.08 5.06
C TYR A 24 8.15 -4.12 5.12
N VAL A 25 7.58 -5.26 5.50
CA VAL A 25 6.13 -5.43 5.67
C VAL A 25 5.58 -4.46 6.73
N GLU A 26 6.29 -4.28 7.84
CA GLU A 26 5.89 -3.34 8.90
C GLU A 26 5.88 -1.88 8.42
N LYS A 27 6.88 -1.49 7.62
CA LYS A 27 6.92 -0.17 6.97
C LYS A 27 5.73 0.04 6.04
N LEU A 28 5.38 -0.98 5.25
CA LEU A 28 4.20 -0.92 4.37
C LEU A 28 2.90 -0.80 5.16
N ALA A 29 2.75 -1.56 6.25
CA ALA A 29 1.58 -1.49 7.14
C ALA A 29 1.41 -0.10 7.77
N THR A 30 2.53 0.49 8.22
CA THR A 30 2.56 1.85 8.78
C THR A 30 2.15 2.90 7.74
N GLU A 31 2.72 2.84 6.54
CA GLU A 31 2.40 3.79 5.47
C GLU A 31 0.95 3.65 5.00
N LEU A 32 0.45 2.43 4.84
CA LEU A 32 -0.94 2.18 4.48
C LEU A 32 -1.90 2.71 5.56
N THR A 33 -1.59 2.50 6.84
CA THR A 33 -2.35 3.06 7.97
C THR A 33 -2.42 4.59 7.88
N ARG A 34 -1.28 5.24 7.63
CA ARG A 34 -1.21 6.71 7.49
C ARG A 34 -2.10 7.20 6.35
N ARG A 35 -2.07 6.54 5.19
CA ARG A 35 -2.89 6.90 4.02
C ARG A 35 -4.38 6.71 4.30
N ILE A 36 -4.79 5.56 4.86
CA ILE A 36 -6.19 5.28 5.21
C ILE A 36 -6.73 6.36 6.15
N ASN A 37 -6.01 6.64 7.24
CA ASN A 37 -6.43 7.64 8.21
C ASN A 37 -6.49 9.05 7.59
N THR A 38 -5.54 9.40 6.72
CA THR A 38 -5.56 10.69 6.01
C THR A 38 -6.79 10.81 5.11
N THR A 39 -7.14 9.77 4.36
CA THR A 39 -8.32 9.72 3.50
C THR A 39 -9.61 9.80 4.31
N MET A 40 -9.67 9.18 5.49
CA MET A 40 -10.81 9.32 6.40
C MET A 40 -10.95 10.76 6.92
N LEU A 41 -9.83 11.45 7.20
CA LEU A 41 -9.81 12.79 7.77
C LEU A 41 -9.93 13.92 6.72
N SER A 42 -9.85 13.63 5.42
CA SER A 42 -9.83 14.64 4.35
C SER A 42 -11.18 15.33 4.07
N GLY A 43 -12.15 15.20 4.98
CA GLY A 43 -13.47 15.86 4.90
C GLY A 43 -14.51 15.11 4.07
N ALA A 44 -14.17 13.93 3.54
CA ALA A 44 -15.08 13.11 2.74
C ALA A 44 -16.03 12.23 3.59
N ASP A 45 -15.88 12.24 4.92
CA ASP A 45 -16.63 11.39 5.88
C ASP A 45 -16.81 9.95 5.39
N VAL A 46 -15.72 9.35 4.93
CA VAL A 46 -15.71 8.00 4.38
C VAL A 46 -15.41 6.97 5.48
N SER A 47 -16.09 5.83 5.42
CA SER A 47 -15.79 4.71 6.30
C SER A 47 -14.35 4.21 6.10
N LYS A 48 -13.79 3.56 7.14
CA LYS A 48 -12.45 2.93 7.08
C LYS A 48 -12.30 1.99 5.89
N THR A 49 -13.32 1.18 5.60
CA THR A 49 -13.33 0.26 4.46
C THR A 49 -13.31 1.00 3.13
N ALA A 50 -14.13 2.04 2.98
CA ALA A 50 -14.13 2.86 1.76
C ALA A 50 -12.78 3.56 1.55
N ALA A 51 -12.20 4.13 2.60
CA ALA A 51 -10.87 4.72 2.57
C ALA A 51 -9.79 3.70 2.18
N ALA A 52 -9.85 2.47 2.71
CA ALA A 52 -8.93 1.40 2.33
C ALA A 52 -9.07 1.00 0.84
N ILE A 53 -10.29 0.94 0.31
CA ILE A 53 -10.53 0.68 -1.12
C ILE A 53 -9.94 1.80 -1.99
N VAL A 54 -10.15 3.06 -1.62
CA VAL A 54 -9.58 4.22 -2.33
C VAL A 54 -8.05 4.15 -2.30
N CYS A 55 -7.45 3.93 -1.13
CA CYS A 55 -5.99 3.78 -1.03
C CYS A 55 -5.45 2.61 -1.85
N ALA A 56 -6.18 1.49 -1.94
CA ALA A 56 -5.79 0.36 -2.79
C ALA A 56 -5.83 0.73 -4.28
N LEU A 57 -6.84 1.49 -4.72
CA LEU A 57 -6.92 1.99 -6.10
C LEU A 57 -5.78 2.96 -6.42
N ASP A 58 -5.48 3.90 -5.51
CA ASP A 58 -4.39 4.86 -5.69
C ASP A 58 -3.04 4.15 -5.82
N LEU A 59 -2.77 3.16 -4.95
CA LEU A 59 -1.54 2.37 -5.01
C LEU A 59 -1.43 1.53 -6.29
N LEU A 60 -2.54 1.01 -6.82
CA LEU A 60 -2.55 0.31 -8.11
C LEU A 60 -2.23 1.26 -9.26
N ASP A 61 -2.83 2.46 -9.28
CA ASP A 61 -2.58 3.48 -10.28
C ASP A 61 -1.13 3.99 -10.24
N GLU A 62 -0.59 4.29 -9.04
CA GLU A 62 0.82 4.63 -8.83
C GLU A 62 1.75 3.55 -9.42
N ASN A 63 1.47 2.28 -9.14
CA ASN A 63 2.25 1.15 -9.67
C ASN A 63 2.15 1.01 -11.19
N VAL A 64 0.97 1.22 -11.77
CA VAL A 64 0.78 1.19 -13.23
C VAL A 64 1.56 2.31 -13.90
N LYS A 65 1.46 3.54 -13.39
CA LYS A 65 2.20 4.71 -13.88
C LYS A 65 3.71 4.50 -13.79
N LEU A 66 4.21 4.01 -12.65
CA LEU A 66 5.63 3.70 -12.46
C LEU A 66 6.13 2.67 -13.48
N LYS A 67 5.38 1.58 -13.71
CA LYS A 67 5.74 0.57 -14.72
C LYS A 67 5.77 1.13 -16.13
N SER A 68 4.85 2.03 -16.50
CA SER A 68 4.85 2.69 -17.80
C SER A 68 6.08 3.58 -17.99
N ILE A 69 6.40 4.42 -16.99
CA ILE A 69 7.60 5.28 -17.02
C ILE A 69 8.88 4.46 -17.17
N LEU A 70 8.99 3.35 -16.43
CA LEU A 70 10.16 2.47 -16.51
C LEU A 70 10.31 1.81 -17.89
N LYS A 71 9.21 1.43 -18.54
CA LYS A 71 9.22 0.88 -19.90
C LYS A 71 9.63 1.92 -20.95
N GLU A 72 9.13 3.14 -20.81
CA GLU A 72 9.50 4.25 -21.70
C GLU A 72 11.00 4.55 -21.58
N ASN A 73 11.53 4.69 -20.37
CA ASN A 73 12.96 4.94 -20.13
C ASN A 73 13.86 3.79 -20.60
N ALA A 74 13.42 2.54 -20.48
CA ALA A 74 14.18 1.39 -20.99
C ALA A 74 14.29 1.36 -22.53
N ASN A 75 13.33 1.99 -23.23
CA ASN A 75 13.32 2.07 -24.69
C ASN A 75 14.12 3.27 -25.24
N VAL A 76 14.36 4.31 -24.43
CA VAL A 76 15.16 5.49 -24.82
C VAL A 76 16.67 5.23 -24.70
N GLY A 77 17.07 4.19 -23.95
CA GLY A 77 18.48 3.79 -23.79
C GLY A 77 19.02 2.82 -24.86
N LYS A 78 18.31 2.63 -25.98
CA LYS A 78 18.73 1.78 -27.12
C LYS A 78 18.92 2.58 -28.40
#